data_AF-G5RTS5-F1
#
_entry.id   AF-G5RTS5-F1
#
_cell.length_a   1.000
_cell.length_b   1.000
_cell.length_c   1.000
_cell.angle_alpha   90.00
_cell.angle_beta   90.00
_cell.angle_gamma   90.00
#
_symmetry.space_group_name_H-M   'P 1'
#
loop_
_entity.id
_entity.type
_entity.pdbx_description
1 polymer ?
#
loop_
_entity_poly.entity_id
_entity_poly.type
_entity_poly.pdbx_seq_one_letter_code
_entity_poly.pdbx_strand_id
1 'polypeptide(L)'
;MEGDTKLNDLLAYDSTTNTGNMQELVKAENAKLNVNGIDIERQSNTVTDAPQGITLTLTKKVTDATVTVTKDDTKAKEAIKSWVDAYNSLVDTFSSLTKYTAVEPGEEASDKNGALLGDSVVRTIQTGIRAQFANSGSNSAFKTMAEIGITQDGTSGKLKIDDDKLTKVLKDNTAAARELLVGDGKETGITTKIATEVKSYLADDGIIDNAQDNVNATLKSLTKQYLSVSNSIDETVARYKAQFTQLDTMMSKLNNTSSYLTQQFTAMNKS
;
A
#
# COMPACT_ATOMS: atom_id res chain seq x y z
N MET A 1 -39.81 30.48 41.30
CA MET A 1 -40.14 29.21 41.97
C MET A 1 -41.65 28.93 42.06
N GLU A 2 -42.56 29.84 41.65
CA GLU A 2 -44.03 29.56 41.65
C GLU A 2 -44.54 28.85 40.38
N GLY A 3 -43.75 28.82 39.29
CA GLY A 3 -44.12 28.14 38.06
C GLY A 3 -43.89 26.63 38.10
N ASP A 4 -42.85 26.19 38.83
CA ASP A 4 -42.47 24.78 38.91
C ASP A 4 -43.50 23.95 39.67
N THR A 5 -44.12 24.48 40.73
CA THR A 5 -45.16 23.76 41.49
C THR A 5 -46.44 23.59 40.68
N LYS A 6 -46.88 24.63 39.95
CA LYS A 6 -48.07 24.55 39.08
C LYS A 6 -47.84 23.65 37.86
N LEU A 7 -46.64 23.69 37.27
CA LEU A 7 -46.27 22.81 36.16
C LEU A 7 -46.14 21.36 36.64
N ASN A 8 -45.53 21.15 37.80
CA ASN A 8 -45.46 19.84 38.43
C ASN A 8 -46.87 19.33 38.77
N ASP A 9 -47.77 20.15 39.31
CA ASP A 9 -49.15 19.72 39.56
C ASP A 9 -49.88 19.34 38.27
N LEU A 10 -49.64 20.05 37.16
CA LEU A 10 -50.25 19.74 35.86
C LEU A 10 -49.67 18.48 35.21
N LEU A 11 -48.37 18.23 35.37
CA LEU A 11 -47.64 17.14 34.70
C LEU A 11 -47.33 15.95 35.62
N ALA A 12 -47.63 16.04 36.91
CA ALA A 12 -47.36 14.98 37.87
C ALA A 12 -48.14 13.71 37.51
N TYR A 13 -47.40 12.62 37.43
CA TYR A 13 -47.89 11.27 37.28
C TYR A 13 -47.07 10.34 38.16
N ASP A 14 -47.73 9.59 39.01
CA ASP A 14 -47.13 8.50 39.77
C ASP A 14 -47.54 7.17 39.14
N SER A 15 -46.59 6.52 38.46
CA SER A 15 -46.80 5.24 37.77
C SER A 15 -46.98 4.05 38.72
N THR A 16 -46.68 4.20 40.01
CA THR A 16 -46.85 3.14 41.02
C THR A 16 -48.26 3.13 41.60
N THR A 17 -48.85 4.30 41.81
CA THR A 17 -50.21 4.47 42.33
C THR A 17 -51.24 4.76 41.25
N ASN A 18 -50.80 5.00 40.00
CA ASN A 18 -51.62 5.42 38.86
C ASN A 18 -52.45 6.69 39.17
N THR A 19 -51.81 7.66 39.83
CA THR A 19 -52.44 8.92 40.26
C THR A 19 -51.72 10.13 39.67
N GLY A 20 -52.44 11.25 39.52
CA GLY A 20 -51.94 12.48 38.90
C GLY A 20 -52.91 13.09 37.90
N ASN A 21 -52.50 14.19 37.26
CA ASN A 21 -53.30 14.88 36.24
C ASN A 21 -53.04 14.37 34.81
N MET A 22 -51.99 13.55 34.65
CA MET A 22 -51.68 12.85 33.40
C MET A 22 -52.20 11.41 33.45
N GLN A 23 -52.55 10.86 32.29
CA GLN A 23 -52.97 9.47 32.14
C GLN A 23 -51.92 8.67 31.36
N GLU A 24 -51.47 7.53 31.89
CA GLU A 24 -50.59 6.60 31.16
C GLU A 24 -51.38 5.87 30.06
N LEU A 25 -51.11 6.22 28.81
CA LEU A 25 -51.72 5.58 27.65
C LEU A 25 -51.03 4.24 27.30
N VAL A 26 -49.72 4.16 27.53
CA VAL A 26 -48.89 2.98 27.25
C VAL A 26 -47.91 2.80 28.39
N LYS A 27 -48.00 1.64 29.05
CA LYS A 27 -47.07 1.28 30.13
C LYS A 27 -45.69 0.97 29.58
N ALA A 28 -44.66 1.50 30.22
CA ALA A 28 -43.30 1.09 29.94
C ALA A 28 -43.10 -0.37 30.38
N GLU A 29 -42.71 -1.23 29.44
CA GLU A 29 -42.45 -2.64 29.70
C GLU A 29 -41.06 -3.01 29.22
N ASN A 30 -40.34 -3.79 30.05
CA ASN A 30 -39.11 -4.42 29.62
C ASN A 30 -39.42 -5.56 28.64
N ALA A 31 -38.52 -5.78 27.70
CA ALA A 31 -38.49 -6.98 26.89
C ALA A 31 -38.22 -8.20 27.78
N LYS A 32 -39.06 -9.23 27.65
CA LYS A 32 -38.91 -10.52 28.33
C LYS A 32 -38.79 -11.62 27.29
N LEU A 33 -37.72 -12.40 27.37
CA LEU A 33 -37.46 -13.51 26.46
C LEU A 33 -36.97 -14.71 27.27
N ASN A 34 -37.33 -15.91 26.81
CA ASN A 34 -36.77 -17.15 27.33
C ASN A 34 -35.85 -17.74 26.26
N VAL A 35 -34.58 -17.92 26.59
CA VAL A 35 -33.59 -18.50 25.67
C VAL A 35 -33.10 -19.81 26.26
N ASN A 36 -33.45 -20.92 25.62
CA ASN A 36 -33.09 -22.27 26.07
C ASN A 36 -33.42 -22.54 27.55
N GLY A 37 -34.56 -22.04 28.05
CA GLY A 37 -35.00 -22.21 29.43
C GLY A 37 -34.52 -21.14 30.41
N ILE A 38 -33.74 -20.14 29.95
CA ILE A 38 -33.25 -19.04 30.79
C ILE A 38 -34.07 -17.79 30.51
N ASP A 39 -34.70 -17.24 31.54
CA ASP A 39 -35.42 -15.97 31.46
C ASP A 39 -34.44 -14.79 31.45
N ILE A 40 -34.61 -13.93 30.46
CA ILE A 40 -33.81 -12.73 30.26
C ILE A 40 -34.79 -11.55 30.18
N GLU A 41 -34.48 -10.49 30.92
CA GLU A 41 -35.22 -9.23 30.90
C GLU A 41 -34.29 -8.08 30.49
N ARG A 42 -34.73 -7.24 29.55
CA ARG A 42 -33.96 -6.11 29.03
C ARG A 42 -34.84 -4.88 28.84
N GLN A 43 -34.27 -3.71 29.08
CA GLN A 43 -34.96 -2.42 28.92
C GLN A 43 -35.17 -2.03 27.45
N SER A 44 -34.52 -2.73 26.51
CA SER A 44 -34.59 -2.48 25.07
C SER A 44 -34.98 -3.74 24.32
N ASN A 45 -35.67 -3.55 23.18
CA ASN A 45 -35.93 -4.60 22.21
C ASN A 45 -34.69 -5.00 21.40
N THR A 46 -33.56 -4.31 21.57
CA THR A 46 -32.27 -4.72 21.02
C THR A 46 -31.40 -5.28 22.15
N VAL A 47 -31.20 -6.58 22.14
CA VAL A 47 -30.42 -7.32 23.15
C VAL A 47 -29.06 -7.68 22.54
N THR A 48 -27.98 -7.11 23.06
CA THR A 48 -26.61 -7.28 22.52
C THR A 48 -25.71 -8.15 23.39
N ASP A 49 -26.16 -8.47 24.60
CA ASP A 49 -25.36 -9.04 25.67
C ASP A 49 -25.81 -10.47 26.07
N ALA A 50 -26.96 -10.92 25.57
CA ALA A 50 -27.48 -12.25 25.84
C ALA A 50 -28.31 -12.77 24.64
N PRO A 51 -27.89 -13.84 23.94
CA PRO A 51 -26.67 -14.65 24.16
C PRO A 51 -25.36 -13.94 23.79
N GLN A 52 -24.23 -14.38 24.38
CA GLN A 52 -22.91 -13.82 24.07
C GLN A 52 -22.59 -13.95 22.57
N GLY A 53 -22.13 -12.85 21.96
CA GLY A 53 -21.75 -12.82 20.54
C GLY A 53 -22.92 -12.74 19.57
N ILE A 54 -24.16 -12.59 20.06
CA ILE A 54 -25.37 -12.43 19.25
C ILE A 54 -26.03 -11.10 19.60
N THR A 55 -26.46 -10.36 18.58
CA THR A 55 -27.39 -9.25 18.75
C THR A 55 -28.77 -9.68 18.30
N LEU A 56 -29.72 -9.75 19.23
CA LEU A 56 -31.12 -10.05 18.97
C LEU A 56 -31.93 -8.77 18.89
N THR A 57 -32.74 -8.63 17.84
CA THR A 57 -33.71 -7.54 17.70
C THR A 57 -35.13 -8.11 17.77
N LEU A 58 -35.85 -7.75 18.81
CA LEU A 58 -37.20 -8.22 19.12
C LEU A 58 -38.22 -7.33 18.41
N THR A 59 -38.93 -7.90 17.44
CA THR A 59 -39.85 -7.14 16.58
C THR A 59 -41.31 -7.31 16.98
N LYS A 60 -41.66 -8.46 17.55
CA LYS A 60 -43.00 -8.78 18.03
C LYS A 60 -42.97 -9.93 19.02
N LYS A 61 -44.04 -10.09 19.80
CA LYS A 61 -44.25 -11.25 20.66
C LYS A 61 -44.48 -12.51 19.80
N VAL A 62 -43.83 -13.59 20.16
CA VAL A 62 -43.97 -14.93 19.56
C VAL A 62 -44.07 -15.96 20.68
N THR A 63 -44.72 -17.09 20.42
CA THR A 63 -44.75 -18.23 21.36
C THR A 63 -43.47 -19.05 21.26
N ASP A 64 -43.05 -19.35 20.04
CA ASP A 64 -41.82 -20.10 19.74
C ASP A 64 -41.07 -19.44 18.58
N ALA A 65 -39.75 -19.38 18.69
CA ALA A 65 -38.86 -18.97 17.60
C ALA A 65 -37.52 -19.71 17.73
N THR A 66 -37.02 -20.21 16.60
CA THR A 66 -35.73 -20.88 16.53
C THR A 66 -34.72 -19.98 15.83
N VAL A 67 -33.62 -19.68 16.52
CA VAL A 67 -32.46 -19.00 15.93
C VAL A 67 -31.33 -20.01 15.80
N THR A 68 -30.92 -20.27 14.57
CA THR A 68 -29.81 -21.20 14.30
C THR A 68 -28.57 -20.39 13.95
N VAL A 69 -27.49 -20.63 14.67
CA VAL A 69 -26.16 -20.10 14.34
C VAL A 69 -25.38 -21.18 13.61
N THR A 70 -25.08 -20.94 12.35
CA THR A 70 -24.22 -21.80 11.55
C THR A 70 -22.91 -21.09 11.26
N LYS A 71 -21.82 -21.86 11.25
CA LYS A 71 -20.52 -21.38 10.79
C LYS A 71 -20.61 -20.96 9.32
N ASP A 72 -20.07 -19.78 9.01
CA ASP A 72 -19.96 -19.25 7.65
C ASP A 72 -18.50 -18.89 7.37
N ASP A 73 -17.88 -19.66 6.49
CA ASP A 73 -16.48 -19.47 6.07
C ASP A 73 -16.36 -18.61 4.80
N THR A 74 -17.47 -18.11 4.25
CA THR A 74 -17.49 -17.35 2.98
C THR A 74 -16.60 -16.12 3.06
N LYS A 75 -16.75 -15.32 4.12
CA LYS A 75 -15.94 -14.10 4.33
C LYS A 75 -14.45 -14.42 4.50
N ALA A 76 -14.12 -15.52 5.17
CA ALA A 76 -12.74 -15.94 5.35
C ALA A 76 -12.12 -16.36 4.01
N LYS A 77 -12.87 -17.13 3.20
CA LYS A 77 -12.45 -17.54 1.86
C LYS A 77 -12.26 -16.34 0.92
N GLU A 78 -13.19 -15.39 0.93
CA GLU A 78 -13.10 -14.14 0.16
C GLU A 78 -11.88 -13.32 0.57
N ALA A 79 -11.66 -13.12 1.88
CA ALA A 79 -10.50 -12.37 2.38
C ALA A 79 -9.16 -13.02 1.97
N ILE A 80 -9.06 -14.35 2.05
CA ILE A 80 -7.87 -15.11 1.62
C ILE A 80 -7.65 -14.93 0.11
N LYS A 81 -8.73 -15.02 -0.69
CA LYS A 81 -8.65 -14.82 -2.14
C LYS A 81 -8.20 -13.41 -2.49
N SER A 82 -8.80 -12.39 -1.90
CA SER A 82 -8.41 -10.99 -2.13
C SER A 82 -6.95 -10.74 -1.74
N TRP A 83 -6.46 -11.35 -0.65
CA TRP A 83 -5.05 -11.25 -0.27
C TRP A 83 -4.12 -11.91 -1.29
N VAL A 84 -4.47 -13.11 -1.78
CA VAL A 84 -3.72 -13.81 -2.85
C VAL A 84 -3.70 -12.98 -4.14
N ASP A 85 -4.84 -12.40 -4.53
CA ASP A 85 -4.95 -11.57 -5.73
C ASP A 85 -4.11 -10.29 -5.62
N ALA A 86 -4.10 -9.65 -4.44
CA ALA A 86 -3.26 -8.49 -4.16
C ALA A 86 -1.76 -8.84 -4.22
N TYR A 87 -1.35 -9.96 -3.62
CA TYR A 87 0.03 -10.44 -3.73
C TYR A 87 0.42 -10.76 -5.18
N ASN A 88 -0.46 -11.41 -5.95
CA ASN A 88 -0.20 -11.73 -7.35
C ASN A 88 -0.06 -10.47 -8.22
N SER A 89 -0.88 -9.45 -7.94
CA SER A 89 -0.78 -8.14 -8.59
C SER A 89 0.54 -7.43 -8.27
N LEU A 90 1.03 -7.56 -7.03
CA LEU A 90 2.35 -7.08 -6.63
C LEU A 90 3.47 -7.81 -7.39
N VAL A 91 3.38 -9.14 -7.50
CA VAL A 91 4.35 -9.95 -8.28
C VAL A 91 4.34 -9.54 -9.76
N ASP A 92 3.18 -9.26 -10.34
CA ASP A 92 3.08 -8.74 -11.72
C ASP A 92 3.74 -7.37 -11.86
N THR A 93 3.55 -6.49 -10.87
CA THR A 93 4.19 -5.17 -10.85
C THR A 93 5.71 -5.30 -10.80
N PHE A 94 6.25 -6.15 -9.92
CA PHE A 94 7.69 -6.44 -9.90
C PHE A 94 8.18 -7.00 -11.22
N SER A 95 7.49 -7.99 -11.77
CA SER A 95 7.85 -8.62 -13.03
C SER A 95 7.91 -7.61 -14.18
N SER A 96 6.99 -6.64 -14.20
CA SER A 96 6.98 -5.56 -15.18
C SER A 96 8.13 -4.59 -14.97
N LEU A 97 8.40 -4.19 -13.73
CA LEU A 97 9.42 -3.19 -13.39
C LEU A 97 10.84 -3.74 -13.48
N THR A 98 11.04 -5.06 -13.34
CA THR A 98 12.36 -5.71 -13.38
C THR A 98 12.54 -6.62 -14.58
N LYS A 99 11.68 -6.49 -15.61
CA LYS A 99 11.73 -7.35 -16.80
C LYS A 99 13.07 -7.21 -17.51
N TYR A 100 13.63 -8.35 -17.90
CA TYR A 100 14.75 -8.42 -18.84
C TYR A 100 14.26 -8.93 -20.20
N THR A 101 14.70 -8.26 -21.26
CA THR A 101 14.53 -8.68 -22.65
C THR A 101 15.91 -8.96 -23.23
N ALA A 102 16.16 -10.22 -23.59
CA ALA A 102 17.44 -10.63 -24.16
C ALA A 102 17.68 -9.95 -25.51
N VAL A 103 18.92 -9.55 -25.73
CA VAL A 103 19.45 -8.99 -26.98
C VAL A 103 20.64 -9.84 -27.43
N GLU A 104 21.00 -9.75 -28.71
CA GLU A 104 22.15 -10.51 -29.20
C GLU A 104 23.47 -9.99 -28.57
N PRO A 105 24.51 -10.83 -28.44
CA PRO A 105 25.79 -10.40 -27.88
C PRO A 105 26.38 -9.20 -28.65
N GLY A 106 26.62 -8.10 -27.92
CA GLY A 106 27.18 -6.87 -28.49
C GLY A 106 26.13 -5.82 -28.88
N GLU A 107 24.84 -6.14 -28.77
CA GLU A 107 23.76 -5.17 -28.94
C GLU A 107 23.53 -4.34 -27.66
N GLU A 108 23.00 -3.13 -27.84
CA GLU A 108 22.57 -2.30 -26.72
C GLU A 108 21.41 -2.95 -25.96
N ALA A 109 21.27 -2.61 -24.68
CA ALA A 109 20.17 -3.12 -23.87
C ALA A 109 18.81 -2.75 -24.47
N SER A 110 17.87 -3.69 -24.48
CA SER A 110 16.52 -3.44 -25.00
C SER A 110 15.81 -2.33 -24.22
N ASP A 111 15.18 -1.43 -24.97
CA ASP A 111 14.22 -0.41 -24.50
C ASP A 111 12.97 -1.01 -23.81
N LYS A 112 12.74 -2.31 -23.97
CA LYS A 112 11.64 -3.07 -23.32
C LYS A 112 12.03 -3.61 -21.95
N ASN A 113 13.24 -3.32 -21.46
CA ASN A 113 13.62 -3.65 -20.09
C ASN A 113 12.81 -2.82 -19.09
N GLY A 114 12.50 -3.42 -17.95
CA GLY A 114 11.86 -2.70 -16.86
C GLY A 114 12.81 -1.65 -16.28
N ALA A 115 12.25 -0.51 -15.86
CA ALA A 115 13.02 0.63 -15.35
C ALA A 115 13.83 0.32 -14.08
N LEU A 116 13.44 -0.72 -13.33
CA LEU A 116 14.09 -1.18 -12.11
C LEU A 116 14.81 -2.53 -12.32
N LEU A 117 15.16 -2.86 -13.56
CA LEU A 117 15.95 -4.05 -13.86
C LEU A 117 17.28 -4.01 -13.07
N GLY A 118 17.49 -5.04 -12.26
CA GLY A 118 18.71 -5.16 -11.44
C GLY A 118 18.67 -4.36 -10.13
N ASP A 119 17.60 -3.62 -9.85
CA ASP A 119 17.46 -2.84 -8.62
C ASP A 119 17.47 -3.74 -7.37
N SER A 120 18.29 -3.35 -6.39
CA SER A 120 18.51 -4.12 -5.15
C SER A 120 17.40 -3.90 -4.11
N VAL A 121 16.72 -2.74 -4.13
CA VAL A 121 15.62 -2.41 -3.22
C VAL A 121 14.40 -3.25 -3.58
N VAL A 122 14.05 -3.32 -4.87
CA VAL A 122 12.98 -4.21 -5.36
C VAL A 122 13.26 -5.66 -4.97
N ARG A 123 14.49 -6.13 -5.16
CA ARG A 123 14.89 -7.50 -4.79
C ARG A 123 14.75 -7.73 -3.29
N THR A 124 15.20 -6.79 -2.47
CA THR A 124 15.08 -6.85 -1.00
C THR A 124 13.63 -6.99 -0.59
N ILE A 125 12.74 -6.13 -1.09
CA ILE A 125 11.29 -6.20 -0.80
C ILE A 125 10.69 -7.55 -1.19
N GLN A 126 10.97 -8.00 -2.43
CA GLN A 126 10.45 -9.27 -2.93
C GLN A 126 10.91 -10.45 -2.06
N THR A 127 12.19 -10.47 -1.66
CA THR A 127 12.72 -11.53 -0.79
C THR A 127 12.18 -11.43 0.63
N GLY A 128 12.03 -10.22 1.17
CA GLY A 128 11.52 -9.98 2.53
C GLY A 128 10.08 -10.45 2.69
N ILE A 129 9.21 -10.14 1.72
CA ILE A 129 7.82 -10.63 1.70
C ILE A 129 7.78 -12.16 1.58
N ARG A 130 8.53 -12.73 0.63
CA ARG A 130 8.56 -14.19 0.43
C ARG A 130 9.10 -14.94 1.64
N ALA A 131 10.06 -14.36 2.38
CA ALA A 131 10.59 -14.96 3.59
C ALA A 131 9.51 -15.19 4.65
N GLN A 132 8.48 -14.34 4.71
CA GLN A 132 7.38 -14.48 5.68
C GLN A 132 6.45 -15.66 5.38
N PHE A 133 6.51 -16.24 4.18
CA PHE A 133 5.77 -17.47 3.86
C PHE A 133 6.31 -18.68 4.62
N ALA A 134 7.57 -18.63 5.07
CA ALA A 134 8.10 -19.59 6.02
C ALA A 134 7.54 -19.26 7.41
N ASN A 135 6.61 -20.09 7.88
CA ASN A 135 5.95 -19.88 9.15
C ASN A 135 6.82 -20.38 10.34
N SER A 136 7.91 -19.68 10.60
CA SER A 136 8.72 -19.92 11.80
C SER A 136 8.00 -19.36 13.04
N GLY A 137 7.69 -20.23 13.99
CA GLY A 137 7.20 -19.86 15.33
C GLY A 137 5.68 -19.93 15.57
N SER A 138 4.89 -20.49 14.66
CA SER A 138 3.44 -20.66 14.88
C SER A 138 3.09 -21.94 15.64
N ASN A 139 2.13 -21.80 16.55
CA ASN A 139 1.50 -22.90 17.27
C ASN A 139 0.40 -23.59 16.46
N SER A 140 0.17 -23.18 15.21
CA SER A 140 -0.79 -23.83 14.33
C SER A 140 -0.42 -25.30 14.08
N ALA A 141 -1.45 -26.14 13.93
CA ALA A 141 -1.30 -27.50 13.43
C ALA A 141 -0.76 -27.52 11.99
N PHE A 142 -1.01 -26.47 11.21
CA PHE A 142 -0.44 -26.27 9.89
C PHE A 142 0.88 -25.50 9.98
N LYS A 143 1.91 -26.01 9.30
CA LYS A 143 3.25 -25.41 9.25
C LYS A 143 3.50 -24.67 7.94
N THR A 144 2.71 -24.94 6.90
CA THR A 144 2.89 -24.32 5.57
C THR A 144 1.58 -23.84 4.97
N MET A 145 1.65 -22.82 4.10
CA MET A 145 0.49 -22.38 3.30
C MET A 145 -0.06 -23.49 2.40
N ALA A 146 0.80 -24.39 1.94
CA ALA A 146 0.39 -25.51 1.09
C ALA A 146 -0.57 -26.47 1.80
N GLU A 147 -0.45 -26.64 3.12
CA GLU A 147 -1.37 -27.47 3.92
C GLU A 147 -2.78 -26.88 4.01
N ILE A 148 -2.92 -25.56 3.85
CA ILE A 148 -4.21 -24.87 3.77
C ILE A 148 -4.70 -24.63 2.34
N GLY A 149 -4.03 -25.21 1.34
CA GLY A 149 -4.43 -25.10 -0.06
C GLY A 149 -3.92 -23.87 -0.78
N ILE A 150 -2.90 -23.18 -0.25
CA ILE A 150 -2.27 -22.04 -0.92
C ILE A 150 -0.83 -22.42 -1.28
N THR A 151 -0.55 -22.57 -2.57
CA THR A 151 0.79 -22.94 -3.07
C THR A 151 1.45 -21.79 -3.80
N GLN A 152 2.78 -21.79 -3.81
CA GLN A 152 3.57 -20.84 -4.59
C GLN A 152 4.05 -21.51 -5.88
N ASP A 153 3.85 -20.84 -7.01
CA ASP A 153 4.41 -21.25 -8.30
C ASP A 153 5.93 -21.08 -8.30
N GLY A 154 6.68 -22.14 -8.64
CA GLY A 154 8.15 -22.12 -8.54
C GLY A 154 8.85 -21.19 -9.53
N THR A 155 8.17 -20.78 -10.60
CA THR A 155 8.76 -19.96 -11.67
C THR A 155 8.42 -18.49 -11.48
N SER A 156 7.13 -18.15 -11.42
CA SER A 156 6.65 -16.78 -11.22
C SER A 156 6.70 -16.35 -9.76
N GLY A 157 6.60 -17.30 -8.83
CA GLY A 157 6.42 -17.03 -7.41
C GLY A 157 5.06 -16.44 -7.04
N LYS A 158 4.08 -16.47 -7.94
CA LYS A 158 2.67 -16.20 -7.68
C LYS A 158 2.06 -17.26 -6.77
N LEU A 159 1.01 -16.90 -6.05
CA LEU A 159 0.23 -17.82 -5.23
C LEU A 159 -0.96 -18.37 -6.02
N LYS A 160 -1.28 -19.64 -5.78
CA LYS A 160 -2.43 -20.35 -6.31
C LYS A 160 -3.24 -20.94 -5.17
N ILE A 161 -4.56 -20.82 -5.27
CA ILE A 161 -5.51 -21.41 -4.32
C ILE A 161 -6.06 -22.72 -4.90
N ASP A 162 -6.01 -23.78 -4.10
CA ASP A 162 -6.83 -24.98 -4.23
C ASP A 162 -8.12 -24.76 -3.45
N ASP A 163 -9.20 -24.43 -4.16
CA ASP A 163 -10.48 -24.04 -3.57
C ASP A 163 -11.10 -25.16 -2.72
N ASP A 164 -10.94 -26.43 -3.12
CA ASP A 164 -11.51 -27.57 -2.42
C ASP A 164 -10.76 -27.83 -1.12
N LYS A 165 -9.43 -27.79 -1.17
CA LYS A 165 -8.58 -27.95 0.01
C LYS A 165 -8.77 -26.81 1.01
N LEU A 166 -8.82 -25.57 0.52
CA LEU A 166 -9.09 -24.41 1.37
C LEU A 166 -10.46 -24.51 2.02
N THR A 167 -11.50 -24.84 1.26
CA THR A 167 -12.87 -25.00 1.78
C THR A 167 -12.92 -26.09 2.85
N LYS A 168 -12.25 -27.23 2.62
CA LYS A 168 -12.16 -28.31 3.61
C LYS A 168 -11.44 -27.87 4.89
N VAL A 169 -10.31 -27.18 4.76
CA VAL A 169 -9.54 -26.69 5.90
C VAL A 169 -10.31 -25.65 6.71
N LEU A 170 -11.01 -24.73 6.05
CA LEU A 170 -11.86 -23.76 6.73
C LEU A 170 -13.02 -24.47 7.43
N LYS A 171 -13.66 -25.47 6.81
CA LYS A 171 -14.74 -26.22 7.45
C LYS A 171 -14.25 -26.98 8.69
N ASP A 172 -13.13 -27.70 8.57
CA ASP A 172 -12.69 -28.68 9.56
C ASP A 172 -11.77 -28.06 10.64
N ASN A 173 -10.95 -27.06 10.30
CA ASN A 173 -9.87 -26.53 11.14
C ASN A 173 -9.62 -25.02 10.99
N THR A 174 -10.67 -24.17 10.95
CA THR A 174 -10.52 -22.70 10.80
C THR A 174 -9.57 -22.08 11.80
N ALA A 175 -9.59 -22.54 13.06
CA ALA A 175 -8.74 -21.96 14.10
C ALA A 175 -7.25 -22.13 13.76
N ALA A 176 -6.85 -23.32 13.28
CA ALA A 176 -5.48 -23.56 12.84
C ALA A 176 -5.13 -22.78 11.56
N ALA A 177 -6.07 -22.63 10.62
CA ALA A 177 -5.86 -21.82 9.42
C ALA A 177 -5.68 -20.32 9.78
N ARG A 178 -6.49 -19.81 10.71
CA ARG A 178 -6.36 -18.45 11.26
C ARG A 178 -5.04 -18.27 11.98
N GLU A 179 -4.63 -19.23 12.81
CA GLU A 179 -3.36 -19.16 13.54
C GLU A 179 -2.14 -19.16 12.61
N LEU A 180 -2.21 -19.89 11.48
CA LEU A 180 -1.17 -19.87 10.45
C LEU A 180 -1.12 -18.51 9.73
N LEU A 181 -2.28 -18.03 9.25
CA LEU A 181 -2.35 -16.85 8.41
C LEU A 181 -2.22 -15.55 9.22
N VAL A 182 -3.03 -15.39 10.25
CA VAL A 182 -3.16 -14.14 11.03
C VAL A 182 -2.43 -14.21 12.36
N GLY A 183 -2.32 -15.40 12.96
CA GLY A 183 -1.74 -15.55 14.29
C GLY A 183 -2.46 -14.69 15.34
N ASP A 184 -1.69 -14.02 16.18
CA ASP A 184 -2.18 -13.10 17.21
C ASP A 184 -2.62 -11.72 16.66
N GLY A 185 -2.37 -11.45 15.38
CA GLY A 185 -2.65 -10.18 14.73
C GLY A 185 -1.70 -9.04 15.12
N LYS A 186 -0.57 -9.35 15.77
CA LYS A 186 0.44 -8.37 16.20
C LYS A 186 1.86 -8.77 15.80
N GLU A 187 2.28 -9.98 16.17
CA GLU A 187 3.66 -10.46 16.01
C GLU A 187 3.73 -11.78 15.22
N THR A 188 2.70 -12.62 15.33
CA THR A 188 2.66 -13.94 14.70
C THR A 188 1.68 -13.98 13.53
N GLY A 189 1.83 -14.98 12.66
CA GLY A 189 1.03 -15.13 11.45
C GLY A 189 1.70 -14.54 10.22
N ILE A 190 1.52 -15.23 9.09
CA ILE A 190 2.13 -14.86 7.80
C ILE A 190 1.69 -13.46 7.36
N THR A 191 0.39 -13.19 7.37
CA THR A 191 -0.16 -11.91 6.89
C THR A 191 0.19 -10.75 7.82
N THR A 192 0.23 -10.99 9.12
CA THR A 192 0.65 -10.01 10.14
C THR A 192 2.11 -9.62 9.94
N LYS A 193 3.01 -10.58 9.79
CA LYS A 193 4.43 -10.31 9.52
C LYS A 193 4.65 -9.55 8.22
N ILE A 194 3.94 -9.95 7.15
CA ILE A 194 3.98 -9.23 5.88
C ILE A 194 3.48 -7.80 6.03
N ALA A 195 2.38 -7.58 6.75
CA ALA A 195 1.86 -6.23 6.99
C ALA A 195 2.88 -5.36 7.74
N THR A 196 3.59 -5.91 8.72
CA THR A 196 4.67 -5.23 9.45
C THR A 196 5.85 -4.88 8.54
N GLU A 197 6.32 -5.81 7.72
CA GLU A 197 7.41 -5.57 6.74
C GLU A 197 7.02 -4.51 5.73
N VAL A 198 5.83 -4.62 5.13
CA VAL A 198 5.32 -3.65 4.16
C VAL A 198 5.20 -2.26 4.80
N LYS A 199 4.72 -2.18 6.05
CA LYS A 199 4.66 -0.91 6.79
C LYS A 199 6.06 -0.31 7.01
N SER A 200 7.06 -1.13 7.31
CA SER A 200 8.45 -0.70 7.46
C SER A 200 9.03 -0.18 6.14
N TYR A 201 8.73 -0.83 5.01
CA TYR A 201 9.21 -0.40 3.70
C TYR A 201 8.58 0.91 3.23
N LEU A 202 7.33 1.17 3.63
CA LEU A 202 6.54 2.36 3.30
C LEU A 202 6.68 3.49 4.33
N ALA A 203 7.36 3.27 5.45
CA ALA A 203 7.56 4.29 6.47
C ALA A 203 8.43 5.45 5.94
N ASP A 204 8.32 6.60 6.58
CA ASP A 204 9.29 7.68 6.45
C ASP A 204 10.68 7.14 6.87
N ASP A 205 11.74 7.49 6.14
CA ASP A 205 13.08 6.88 6.26
C ASP A 205 13.08 5.34 6.00
N GLY A 206 12.01 4.80 5.41
CA GLY A 206 11.93 3.41 4.96
C GLY A 206 12.79 3.17 3.72
N ILE A 207 12.91 1.91 3.28
CA ILE A 207 13.80 1.58 2.18
C ILE A 207 13.38 2.19 0.83
N ILE A 208 12.08 2.41 0.63
CA ILE A 208 11.55 3.02 -0.60
C ILE A 208 11.83 4.53 -0.59
N ASP A 209 11.59 5.18 0.54
CA ASP A 209 11.84 6.62 0.73
C ASP A 209 13.33 6.95 0.54
N ASN A 210 14.21 6.20 1.22
CA ASN A 210 15.66 6.31 1.03
C ASN A 210 16.09 6.09 -0.44
N ALA A 211 15.45 5.16 -1.16
CA ALA A 211 15.76 4.94 -2.57
C ALA A 211 15.38 6.16 -3.42
N GLN A 212 14.21 6.76 -3.17
CA GLN A 212 13.76 7.97 -3.85
C GLN A 212 14.69 9.15 -3.57
N ASP A 213 15.12 9.33 -2.33
CA ASP A 213 16.05 10.38 -1.93
C ASP A 213 17.40 10.24 -2.63
N ASN A 214 17.95 9.02 -2.72
CA ASN A 214 19.20 8.77 -3.42
C ASN A 214 19.08 9.05 -4.93
N VAL A 215 17.96 8.69 -5.56
CA VAL A 215 17.68 9.01 -6.97
C VAL A 215 17.58 10.53 -7.16
N ASN A 216 16.88 11.23 -6.28
CA ASN A 216 16.74 12.68 -6.31
C ASN A 216 18.07 13.41 -6.10
N ALA A 217 18.92 12.92 -5.20
CA ALA A 217 20.26 13.45 -4.98
C ALA A 217 21.15 13.25 -6.23
N THR A 218 21.06 12.09 -6.86
CA THR A 218 21.76 11.79 -8.11
C THR A 218 21.29 12.72 -9.23
N LEU A 219 19.98 12.92 -9.38
CA LEU A 219 19.41 13.85 -10.34
C LEU A 219 19.95 15.27 -10.14
N LYS A 220 19.94 15.76 -8.90
CA LYS A 220 20.51 17.08 -8.55
C LYS A 220 22.00 17.19 -8.92
N SER A 221 22.78 16.14 -8.68
CA SER A 221 24.21 16.09 -9.05
C SER A 221 24.40 16.16 -10.56
N LEU A 222 23.64 15.36 -11.31
CA LEU A 222 23.68 15.34 -12.77
C LEU A 222 23.27 16.70 -13.37
N THR A 223 22.25 17.36 -12.82
CA THR A 223 21.86 18.70 -13.24
C THR A 223 23.00 19.71 -13.03
N LYS A 224 23.70 19.67 -11.89
CA LYS A 224 24.86 20.54 -11.63
C LYS A 224 25.99 20.29 -12.62
N GLN A 225 26.30 19.02 -12.91
CA GLN A 225 27.33 18.64 -13.88
C GLN A 225 26.98 19.15 -15.29
N TYR A 226 25.74 18.94 -15.71
CA TYR A 226 25.23 19.45 -16.99
C TYR A 226 25.44 20.96 -17.12
N LEU A 227 25.03 21.73 -16.12
CA LEU A 227 25.18 23.20 -16.12
C LEU A 227 26.65 23.62 -16.17
N SER A 228 27.53 22.95 -15.40
CA SER A 228 28.96 23.24 -15.43
C SER A 228 29.59 22.97 -16.80
N VAL A 229 29.20 21.87 -17.45
CA VAL A 229 29.70 21.54 -18.79
C VAL A 229 29.15 22.52 -19.83
N SER A 230 27.87 22.88 -19.76
CA SER A 230 27.26 23.89 -20.63
C SER A 230 28.01 25.22 -20.55
N ASN A 231 28.28 25.71 -19.34
CA ASN A 231 29.03 26.96 -19.14
C ASN A 231 30.44 26.88 -19.73
N SER A 232 31.14 25.76 -19.55
CA SER A 232 32.49 25.55 -20.11
C SER A 232 32.51 25.54 -21.64
N ILE A 233 31.46 24.98 -22.27
CA ILE A 233 31.27 25.02 -23.72
C ILE A 233 31.07 26.48 -24.17
N ASP A 234 30.19 27.23 -23.52
CA ASP A 234 29.92 28.63 -23.85
C ASP A 234 31.17 29.50 -23.75
N GLU A 235 31.96 29.33 -22.68
CA GLU A 235 33.24 30.02 -22.49
C GLU A 235 34.26 29.65 -23.57
N THR A 236 34.34 28.37 -23.93
CA THR A 236 35.25 27.89 -24.99
C THR A 236 34.85 28.45 -26.35
N VAL A 237 33.56 28.47 -26.68
CA VAL A 237 33.05 29.07 -27.91
C VAL A 237 33.34 30.57 -27.94
N ALA A 238 33.12 31.29 -26.83
CA ALA A 238 33.43 32.71 -26.73
C ALA A 238 34.93 32.99 -26.92
N ARG A 239 35.80 32.19 -26.30
CA ARG A 239 37.26 32.28 -26.47
C ARG A 239 37.68 32.04 -27.92
N TYR A 240 37.15 30.99 -28.56
CA TYR A 240 37.46 30.72 -29.97
C TYR A 240 36.96 31.82 -30.89
N LYS A 241 35.76 32.38 -30.67
CA LYS A 241 35.29 33.56 -31.42
C LYS A 241 36.28 34.72 -31.32
N ALA A 242 36.75 35.05 -30.11
CA ALA A 242 37.73 36.12 -29.91
C ALA A 242 39.08 35.84 -30.60
N GLN A 243 39.58 34.60 -30.51
CA GLN A 243 40.81 34.19 -31.19
C GLN A 243 40.69 34.28 -32.72
N PHE A 244 39.57 33.83 -33.29
CA PHE A 244 39.31 33.94 -34.72
C PHE A 244 39.23 35.40 -35.18
N THR A 245 38.55 36.28 -34.45
CA THR A 245 38.52 37.72 -34.76
C THR A 245 39.91 38.37 -34.70
N GLN A 246 40.75 37.97 -33.74
CA GLN A 246 42.15 38.43 -33.70
C GLN A 246 42.98 37.90 -34.86
N LEU A 247 42.80 36.63 -35.23
CA LEU A 247 43.47 36.03 -36.39
C LEU A 247 43.06 36.74 -37.69
N ASP A 248 41.79 37.06 -37.88
CA ASP A 248 41.31 37.83 -39.05
C ASP A 248 41.93 39.24 -39.09
N THR A 249 42.03 39.89 -37.93
CA THR A 249 42.67 41.21 -37.81
C THR A 249 44.17 41.13 -38.13
N MET A 250 44.84 40.09 -37.64
CA MET A 250 46.27 39.85 -37.90
C MET A 250 46.52 39.51 -39.37
N MET A 251 45.67 38.68 -39.98
CA MET A 251 45.70 38.35 -41.41
C MET A 251 45.52 39.60 -42.26
N SER A 252 44.58 40.48 -41.91
CA SER A 252 44.36 41.77 -42.58
C SER A 252 45.59 42.68 -42.48
N LYS A 253 46.22 42.76 -41.30
CA LYS A 253 47.49 43.49 -41.12
C LYS A 253 48.62 42.89 -41.96
N LEU A 254 48.76 41.57 -41.98
CA LEU A 254 49.78 40.88 -42.79
C LEU A 254 49.56 41.12 -44.29
N ASN A 255 48.32 41.08 -44.77
CA ASN A 255 47.96 41.40 -46.15
C ASN A 255 48.30 42.87 -46.52
N ASN A 256 48.01 43.81 -45.61
CA ASN A 256 48.39 45.22 -45.81
C ASN A 256 49.91 45.40 -45.84
N THR A 257 50.65 44.75 -44.94
CA THR A 257 52.13 44.76 -44.93
C THR A 257 52.70 44.14 -46.20
N SER A 258 52.16 43.00 -46.65
CA SER A 258 52.54 42.35 -47.91
C SER A 258 52.36 43.30 -49.09
N SER A 259 51.19 43.95 -49.19
CA SER A 259 50.89 44.92 -50.25
C SER A 259 51.85 46.12 -50.24
N TYR A 260 52.17 46.65 -49.05
CA TYR A 260 53.14 47.73 -48.89
C TYR A 260 54.55 47.33 -49.34
N LEU A 261 55.02 46.14 -48.93
CA LEU A 261 56.31 45.62 -49.34
C LEU A 261 56.37 45.39 -50.85
N THR A 262 55.32 44.83 -51.46
CA THR A 262 55.22 44.68 -52.92
C THR A 262 55.31 46.03 -53.63
N GLN A 263 54.61 47.07 -53.15
CA GLN A 263 54.70 48.41 -53.71
C GLN A 263 56.13 48.98 -53.60
N GLN A 264 56.79 48.81 -52.46
CA GLN A 264 58.18 49.27 -52.28
C GLN A 264 59.16 48.56 -53.21
N PHE A 265 59.09 47.24 -53.33
CA PHE A 265 59.92 46.49 -54.28
C PHE A 265 59.64 46.91 -55.74
N THR A 266 58.39 47.17 -56.10
CA THR A 266 58.02 47.62 -57.44
C THR A 266 58.56 49.03 -57.74
N ALA A 267 58.55 49.92 -56.74
CA ALA A 267 59.11 51.27 -56.86
C ALA A 267 60.64 51.24 -57.00
N MET A 268 61.32 50.36 -56.25
CA MET A 268 62.76 50.16 -56.33
C MET A 268 63.21 49.55 -57.66
N ASN A 269 62.44 48.65 -58.27
CA ASN A 269 62.74 48.06 -59.59
C ASN A 269 62.47 49.00 -60.79
N LYS A 270 61.83 50.15 -60.57
CA LYS A 270 61.58 51.16 -61.61
C LYS A 270 62.60 52.32 -61.59
N SER A 271 63.56 52.29 -60.66
CA SER A 271 64.73 53.17 -60.62
C SER A 271 65.97 52.43 -61.10
#